data_AF-A0A091VNW5-F1
#
_entry.id   AF-A0A091VNW5-F1
#
_cell.length_a   1.000
_cell.length_b   1.000
_cell.length_c   1.000
_cell.angle_alpha   90.00
_cell.angle_beta   90.00
_cell.angle_gamma   90.00
#
_symmetry.space_group_name_H-M   'P 1'
#
loop_
_entity.id
_entity.type
_entity.pdbx_description
1 polymer ?
#
loop_
_entity_poly.entity_id
_entity_poly.type
_entity_poly.pdbx_seq_one_letter_code
_entity_poly.pdbx_strand_id
1 'polypeptide(L)' 'RGRFSLDIRKKFFTIRVVRHWKRLPRKVVDAPSLEVFKARLDGALSNLI' A
#
# COMPACT_ATOMS: atom_id res chain seq x y z
N ARG A 1 16.46 14.56 -14.11
CA ARG A 1 17.23 13.85 -13.05
C ARG A 1 16.43 13.92 -11.75
N GLY A 2 15.40 13.07 -11.60
CA GLY A 2 14.44 13.14 -10.48
C GLY A 2 13.60 11.87 -10.27
N ARG A 3 13.88 10.81 -11.04
CA ARG A 3 13.19 9.51 -10.96
C ARG A 3 13.72 8.64 -9.81
N PHE A 4 14.96 8.86 -9.40
CA PHE A 4 15.64 8.05 -8.38
C PHE A 4 15.02 8.23 -6.98
N SER A 5 14.68 9.46 -6.60
CA SER A 5 14.03 9.74 -5.31
C SER A 5 12.61 9.18 -5.23
N LEU A 6 11.89 9.18 -6.36
CA LEU A 6 10.51 8.71 -6.42
C LEU A 6 10.44 7.18 -6.35
N ASP A 7 11.36 6.48 -7.04
CA ASP A 7 11.46 5.01 -6.97
C ASP A 7 11.85 4.52 -5.56
N ILE A 8 12.82 5.19 -4.91
CA ILE A 8 13.21 4.90 -3.52
C ILE A 8 12.02 5.10 -2.58
N ARG A 9 11.27 6.20 -2.71
CA ARG A 9 10.12 6.48 -1.84
C ARG A 9 9.01 5.44 -2.02
N LYS A 10 8.77 5.01 -3.27
CA LYS A 10 7.79 3.97 -3.59
C LYS A 10 8.17 2.63 -2.95
N LYS A 11 9.44 2.21 -3.10
CA LYS A 11 9.96 0.95 -2.53
C LYS A 11 9.97 0.96 -1.00
N PHE A 12 10.36 2.08 -0.39
CA PHE A 12 10.35 2.24 1.06
C PHE A 12 8.93 2.22 1.64
N PHE A 13 7.98 2.86 0.96
CA PHE A 13 6.58 2.87 1.35
C PHE A 13 5.99 1.45 1.34
N THR A 14 6.21 0.67 0.29
CA THR A 14 5.77 -0.72 0.21
C THR A 14 6.31 -1.58 1.36
N ILE A 15 7.61 -1.49 1.66
CA ILE A 15 8.23 -2.25 2.75
C ILE A 15 7.64 -1.85 4.12
N ARG A 16 7.46 -0.54 4.36
CA ARG A 16 6.88 -0.01 5.60
C ARG A 16 5.43 -0.48 5.79
N VAL A 17 4.63 -0.41 4.74
CA VAL A 17 3.23 -0.85 4.74
C VAL A 17 3.16 -2.35 5.00
N VAL A 18 3.88 -3.19 4.25
CA VAL A 18 3.86 -4.65 4.43
C VAL A 18 4.29 -5.06 5.85
N ARG A 19 5.31 -4.41 6.42
CA ARG A 19 5.76 -4.68 7.79
C ARG A 19 4.74 -4.24 8.84
N HIS A 20 4.03 -3.14 8.61
CA HIS A 20 2.95 -2.70 9.49
C HIS A 20 1.72 -3.60 9.39
N TRP A 21 1.40 -4.07 8.18
CA TRP A 21 0.32 -5.02 7.92
C TRP A 21 0.50 -6.33 8.66
N LYS A 22 1.73 -6.87 8.71
CA LYS A 22 2.06 -8.06 9.52
C LYS A 22 1.85 -7.88 11.04
N ARG A 23 1.80 -6.63 11.53
CA ARG A 23 1.62 -6.30 12.97
C ARG A 23 0.18 -5.87 13.30
N LEU A 24 -0.68 -5.65 12.30
CA LEU A 24 -2.07 -5.28 12.52
C LEU A 24 -2.90 -6.52 12.87
N PRO A 25 -3.79 -6.46 13.87
CA PRO A 25 -4.70 -7.56 14.18
C PRO A 25 -5.60 -7.85 12.98
N ARG A 26 -5.83 -9.13 12.63
CA ARG A 26 -6.72 -9.54 11.52
C ARG A 26 -8.10 -8.88 11.55
N LYS A 27 -8.65 -8.60 12.75
CA LYS A 27 -9.92 -7.86 12.91
C LYS A 27 -9.88 -6.40 12.43
N VAL A 28 -8.74 -5.73 12.55
CA VAL A 28 -8.52 -4.38 12.01
C VAL A 28 -8.28 -4.44 10.50
N VAL A 29 -7.79 -5.59 10.02
CA VAL A 29 -7.56 -5.86 8.60
C VAL A 29 -8.85 -6.16 7.82
N ASP A 30 -9.84 -6.78 8.48
CA ASP A 30 -11.17 -7.09 7.94
C ASP A 30 -12.20 -5.96 8.13
N ALA A 31 -11.75 -4.77 8.56
CA ALA A 31 -12.66 -3.63 8.67
C ALA A 31 -13.15 -3.20 7.27
N PRO A 32 -14.45 -2.87 7.10
CA PRO A 32 -15.01 -2.43 5.82
C PRO A 32 -14.24 -1.27 5.19
N SER A 33 -13.66 -0.39 6.01
CA SER A 33 -12.83 0.73 5.55
C SER A 33 -11.52 0.29 4.89
N LEU A 34 -10.95 -0.84 5.30
CA LEU A 34 -9.68 -1.33 4.78
C LEU A 34 -9.85 -2.16 3.51
N GLU A 35 -10.95 -2.91 3.38
CA GLU A 35 -11.35 -3.52 2.10
C GLU A 35 -11.57 -2.46 1.03
N VAL A 36 -12.32 -1.40 1.34
CA VAL A 36 -12.51 -0.26 0.43
C VAL A 36 -11.18 0.41 0.10
N PHE A 37 -10.27 0.53 1.08
CA PHE A 37 -8.93 1.09 0.85
C PHE A 37 -8.08 0.20 -0.08
N LYS A 38 -8.11 -1.13 0.09
CA LYS A 38 -7.45 -2.08 -0.81
C LYS A 38 -8.03 -1.99 -2.22
N ALA A 39 -9.36 -1.99 -2.38
CA ALA A 39 -10.01 -1.89 -3.69
C ALA A 39 -9.63 -0.60 -4.43
N ARG A 40 -9.52 0.52 -3.70
CA ARG A 40 -9.05 1.79 -4.28
C ARG A 40 -7.58 1.76 -4.67
N LEU A 41 -6.73 1.09 -3.88
CA LEU A 41 -5.31 0.90 -4.21
C LEU A 41 -5.13 -0.03 -5.42
N ASP A 42 -5.87 -1.12 -5.47
CA ASP A 42 -5.82 -2.09 -6.56
C ASP A 42 -6.27 -1.45 -7.88
N GLY A 43 -7.37 -0.69 -7.86
CA GLY A 43 -7.79 0.13 -8.99
C GLY A 43 -6.75 1.17 -9.41
N ALA A 44 -6.13 1.88 -8.47
CA ALA A 44 -5.10 2.87 -8.78
C ALA A 44 -3.80 2.25 -9.34
N LEU A 45 -3.42 1.06 -8.86
CA LEU A 45 -2.25 0.33 -9.36
C LEU A 45 -2.51 -0.30 -10.73
N SER A 46 -3.73 -0.80 -10.98
CA SER A 46 -4.12 -1.32 -12.29
C SER A 46 -4.16 -0.23 -13.36
N ASN A 47 -4.42 1.02 -13.00
CA ASN A 47 -4.35 2.18 -13.91
C ASN A 47 -2.91 2.68 -14.16
N LEU A 48 -1.91 2.08 -13.52
CA LEU A 48 -0.50 2.45 -13.69
C LEU A 48 0.26 1.51 -14.66
N ILE A 49 -0.35 0.41 -15.08
CA ILE A 49 0.19 -0.51 -16.10
C ILE A 49 -0.13 0.00 -17.50
#